data_AF-A0A822BCA5-F1
#
_entry.id   AF-A0A822BCA5-F1
#
_cell.length_a   1.000
_cell.length_b   1.000
_cell.length_c   1.000
_cell.angle_alpha   90.00
_cell.angle_beta   90.00
_cell.angle_gamma   90.00
#
_symmetry.space_group_name_H-M   'P 1'
#
loop_
_entity.id
_entity.type
_entity.pdbx_description
1 polymer ?
#
loop_
_entity_poly.entity_id
_entity_poly.type
_entity_poly.pdbx_seq_one_letter_code
_entity_poly.pdbx_strand_id
1 'polypeptide(L)'
;EEVVNRSLPIVGIWVLSNDGNYTRFTQFLSNKPGYEFKSNGQLVRYGNVGWCGTPPITYGNFDGQWNFINDTTLTIRSRYWGGYYTENVRYQFLTDDKNKVKFEWYDYRSE
;
A
#
# COMPACT_ATOMS: atom_id res chain seq x y z
N GLU A 1 3.72 -21.16 23.37
CA GLU A 1 3.55 -19.72 23.12
C GLU A 1 2.20 -19.52 22.45
N GLU A 2 1.32 -18.70 23.01
CA GLU A 2 0.08 -18.32 22.33
C GLU A 2 0.44 -17.47 21.11
N VAL A 3 0.22 -18.01 19.92
CA VAL A 3 0.17 -17.21 18.71
C VAL A 3 -1.12 -16.41 18.79
N VAL A 4 -1.05 -15.22 19.41
CA VAL A 4 -2.15 -14.26 19.36
C VAL A 4 -2.37 -13.96 17.89
N ASN A 5 -3.46 -14.49 17.35
CA ASN A 5 -3.92 -14.28 15.98
C ASN A 5 -4.44 -12.83 15.88
N ARG A 6 -3.53 -11.86 16.04
CA ARG A 6 -3.83 -10.43 15.94
C ARG A 6 -4.22 -10.17 14.50
N SER A 7 -5.51 -9.93 14.26
CA SER A 7 -5.94 -9.35 12.99
C SER A 7 -5.26 -7.99 12.87
N LEU A 8 -4.33 -7.88 11.94
CA LEU A 8 -3.61 -6.64 11.66
C LEU A 8 -4.58 -5.73 10.93
N PRO A 9 -5.05 -4.61 11.51
CA PRO A 9 -6.12 -3.83 10.90
C PRO A 9 -5.73 -3.25 9.54
N ILE A 10 -4.43 -3.13 9.25
CA ILE A 10 -3.94 -2.63 7.97
C ILE A 10 -3.95 -3.70 6.85
N VAL A 11 -4.05 -4.99 7.19
CA VAL A 11 -4.13 -6.08 6.21
C VAL A 11 -5.40 -5.95 5.38
N GLY A 12 -5.27 -6.04 4.06
CA GLY A 12 -6.34 -5.84 3.08
C GLY A 12 -5.93 -4.97 1.89
N ILE A 13 -6.89 -4.75 0.99
CA ILE A 13 -6.71 -3.93 -0.22
C ILE A 13 -7.19 -2.51 0.06
N TRP A 14 -6.35 -1.54 -0.28
CA TRP A 14 -6.54 -0.12 -0.07
C TRP A 14 -6.40 0.62 -1.39
N VAL A 15 -7.46 1.26 -1.84
CA VAL A 15 -7.50 1.95 -3.14
C VAL A 15 -7.53 3.46 -2.92
N LEU A 16 -6.68 4.19 -3.65
CA LEU A 16 -6.61 5.63 -3.59
C LEU A 16 -7.95 6.25 -4.01
N SER A 17 -8.48 7.09 -3.14
CA SER A 17 -9.69 7.88 -3.35
C SER A 17 -9.33 9.28 -3.85
N ASN A 18 -10.31 9.98 -4.42
CA ASN A 18 -10.07 11.29 -5.06
C ASN A 18 -9.68 12.39 -4.07
N ASP A 19 -9.91 12.16 -2.77
CA ASP A 19 -9.54 13.05 -1.66
C ASP A 19 -8.11 12.81 -1.14
N GLY A 20 -7.33 11.95 -1.80
CA GLY A 20 -5.96 11.62 -1.42
C GLY A 20 -5.83 10.56 -0.33
N ASN A 21 -6.95 10.09 0.25
CA ASN A 21 -6.97 9.02 1.24
C ASN A 21 -7.18 7.66 0.58
N TYR A 22 -7.05 6.58 1.33
CA TYR A 22 -7.26 5.23 0.84
C TYR A 22 -8.48 4.60 1.48
N THR A 23 -9.28 3.91 0.67
CA THR A 23 -10.48 3.22 1.09
C THR A 23 -10.28 1.73 0.96
N ARG A 24 -10.80 0.94 1.91
CA ARG A 24 -10.73 -0.52 1.88
C ARG A 24 -11.62 -1.09 0.78
N PHE A 25 -11.11 -2.05 0.02
CA PHE A 25 -11.84 -2.80 -0.98
C PHE A 25 -11.57 -4.30 -0.87
N THR A 26 -12.35 -5.11 -1.60
CA THR A 26 -12.11 -6.56 -1.76
C THR A 26 -11.27 -6.88 -3.00
N GLN A 27 -11.05 -5.90 -3.89
CA GLN A 27 -10.24 -6.02 -5.11
C GLN A 27 -9.76 -4.63 -5.57
N PHE A 28 -8.72 -4.60 -6.40
CA PHE A 28 -8.25 -3.35 -7.03
C PHE A 28 -9.28 -2.80 -8.03
N LEU A 29 -9.31 -1.47 -8.17
CA LEU A 29 -10.04 -0.81 -9.25
C LEU A 29 -9.08 -0.61 -10.42
N SER A 30 -9.49 -1.01 -11.63
CA SER A 30 -8.59 -1.07 -12.80
C SER A 30 -7.92 0.25 -13.17
N ASN A 31 -8.51 1.38 -12.76
CA ASN A 31 -8.08 2.74 -13.08
C ASN A 31 -7.59 3.55 -11.87
N LYS A 32 -7.36 2.93 -10.70
CA LYS A 32 -6.88 3.63 -9.51
C LYS A 32 -5.73 2.89 -8.85
N PRO A 33 -4.69 3.60 -8.38
CA PRO A 33 -3.60 2.96 -7.66
C PRO A 33 -4.07 2.46 -6.29
N GLY A 34 -3.35 1.49 -5.75
CA GLY A 34 -3.64 0.93 -4.44
C GLY A 34 -2.55 0.01 -3.91
N TYR A 35 -2.77 -0.48 -2.69
CA TYR A 35 -1.89 -1.39 -1.98
C TYR A 35 -2.69 -2.56 -1.40
N GLU A 36 -2.15 -3.77 -1.50
CA GLU A 36 -2.60 -4.94 -0.76
C GLU A 36 -1.55 -5.31 0.28
N PHE A 37 -1.87 -5.13 1.56
CA PHE A 37 -1.04 -5.59 2.68
C PHE A 37 -1.48 -7.00 3.05
N LYS A 38 -0.63 -7.99 2.82
CA LYS A 38 -0.89 -9.39 3.20
C LYS A 38 -0.35 -9.68 4.60
N SER A 39 -1.04 -10.55 5.34
CA SER A 39 -0.69 -10.91 6.72
C SER A 39 0.69 -11.56 6.89
N ASN A 40 1.28 -12.05 5.81
CA ASN A 40 2.62 -12.64 5.78
C ASN A 40 3.74 -11.62 5.48
N GLY A 41 3.45 -10.32 5.49
CA GLY A 41 4.43 -9.25 5.19
C GLY A 41 4.68 -9.02 3.70
N GLN A 42 3.95 -9.70 2.80
CA GLN A 42 3.98 -9.38 1.36
C GLN A 42 3.13 -8.15 1.07
N LEU A 43 3.59 -7.33 0.13
CA LEU A 43 2.88 -6.17 -0.41
C LEU A 43 2.62 -6.39 -1.89
N VAL A 44 1.42 -6.05 -2.36
CA VAL A 44 1.18 -5.79 -3.79
C VAL A 44 0.86 -4.33 -3.96
N ARG A 45 1.67 -3.61 -4.73
CA ARG A 45 1.36 -2.25 -5.17
C ARG A 45 0.72 -2.32 -6.54
N TYR A 46 -0.51 -1.86 -6.66
CA TYR A 46 -1.18 -1.67 -7.94
C TYR A 46 -0.97 -0.24 -8.41
N GLY A 47 -0.29 -0.05 -9.55
CA GLY A 47 0.07 1.28 -10.03
C GLY A 47 0.41 1.31 -11.51
N ASN A 48 0.70 2.51 -12.02
CA ASN A 48 1.08 2.70 -13.42
C ASN A 48 2.35 1.89 -13.77
N VAL A 49 2.30 1.11 -14.86
CA VAL A 49 3.42 0.29 -15.33
C VAL A 49 4.36 1.00 -16.31
N GLY A 50 4.01 2.20 -16.75
CA GLY A 50 4.81 2.99 -17.68
C GLY A 50 5.54 4.16 -17.03
N TRP A 51 6.65 4.56 -17.67
CA TRP A 51 7.32 5.85 -17.44
C TRP A 51 6.42 7.03 -17.85
N CYS A 52 5.62 6.85 -18.91
CA CYS A 52 4.86 7.92 -19.53
C CYS A 52 3.36 7.82 -19.22
N GLY A 53 2.75 8.92 -18.78
CA GLY A 53 1.32 9.03 -18.49
C GLY A 53 0.44 9.23 -19.74
N THR A 54 0.94 8.96 -20.94
CA THR A 54 0.16 9.11 -22.18
C THR A 54 -0.82 7.94 -22.30
N PRO A 55 -2.15 8.19 -22.41
CA PRO A 55 -3.13 7.14 -22.56
C PRO A 55 -2.83 6.18 -23.73
N PRO A 56 -3.12 4.86 -23.56
CA PRO A 56 -3.74 4.25 -22.40
C PRO A 56 -2.75 4.03 -21.24
N ILE A 57 -3.08 4.55 -20.04
CA ILE A 57 -2.32 4.27 -18.82
C ILE A 57 -2.61 2.83 -18.41
N THR A 58 -1.61 1.97 -18.49
CA THR A 58 -1.71 0.58 -18.06
C THR A 58 -1.34 0.51 -16.57
N TYR A 59 -2.17 -0.17 -15.78
CA TYR A 59 -1.91 -0.45 -14.38
C TYR A 59 -1.53 -1.92 -14.20
N GLY A 60 -0.72 -2.20 -13.21
CA GLY A 60 -0.24 -3.55 -12.93
C GLY A 60 0.24 -3.71 -11.50
N ASN A 61 0.44 -4.98 -11.14
CA ASN A 61 0.92 -5.40 -9.83
C ASN A 61 2.44 -5.31 -9.77
N PHE A 62 2.93 -4.67 -8.73
CA PHE A 62 4.32 -4.68 -8.32
C PHE A 62 4.45 -5.38 -6.99
N ASP A 63 5.25 -6.43 -6.95
CA ASP A 63 5.52 -7.15 -5.71
C ASP A 63 6.43 -6.33 -4.80
N GLY A 64 6.18 -6.47 -3.51
CA GLY A 64 6.93 -5.83 -2.45
C GLY A 64 6.81 -6.57 -1.12
N GLN A 65 7.37 -5.94 -0.11
CA GLN A 65 7.33 -6.39 1.28
C GLN A 65 7.04 -5.21 2.18
N TRP A 66 6.46 -5.49 3.34
CA TRP A 66 6.21 -4.49 4.36
C TRP A 66 6.43 -5.07 5.75
N ASN A 67 6.87 -4.22 6.68
CA ASN A 67 7.09 -4.59 8.08
C ASN A 67 6.73 -3.43 9.00
N PHE A 68 6.27 -3.71 10.22
CA PHE A 68 6.07 -2.68 11.24
C PHE A 68 7.41 -2.18 11.79
N ILE A 69 7.56 -0.85 11.85
CA ILE A 69 8.60 -0.19 12.66
C ILE A 69 8.06 0.03 14.09
N ASN A 70 6.78 0.39 14.18
CA ASN A 70 6.00 0.55 15.41
C ASN A 70 4.51 0.41 15.09
N ASP A 71 3.62 0.63 16.06
CA ASP A 71 2.17 0.44 15.92
C ASP A 71 1.52 1.17 14.72
N THR A 72 2.05 2.34 14.33
CA THR A 72 1.47 3.22 13.29
C THR A 72 2.35 3.41 12.08
N THR A 73 3.53 2.81 12.05
CA THR A 73 4.53 3.03 11.01
C THR A 73 4.97 1.73 10.39
N LEU A 74 4.95 1.68 9.05
CA LEU A 74 5.47 0.57 8.26
C LEU A 74 6.71 1.01 7.48
N THR A 75 7.64 0.11 7.26
CA THR A 75 8.58 0.19 6.13
C THR A 75 8.00 -0.62 4.99
N ILE A 76 7.99 -0.04 3.79
CA ILE A 76 7.56 -0.68 2.55
C ILE A 76 8.75 -0.72 1.61
N ARG A 77 8.98 -1.89 0.99
CA ARG A 77 9.89 -2.05 -0.15
C ARG A 77 9.11 -2.60 -1.33
N SER A 78 9.03 -1.88 -2.44
CA SER A 78 8.25 -2.31 -3.60
C SER A 78 9.04 -2.15 -4.89
N ARG A 79 8.74 -3.00 -5.86
CA ARG A 79 9.14 -2.74 -7.25
C ARG A 79 8.39 -1.56 -7.84
N TYR A 80 9.01 -0.94 -8.84
CA TYR A 80 8.38 -0.08 -9.82
C TYR A 80 9.03 -0.34 -11.19
N TRP A 81 8.59 0.37 -12.24
CA TRP A 81 9.09 0.16 -13.60
C TRP A 81 10.61 0.38 -13.75
N GLY A 82 11.25 1.11 -12.83
CA GLY A 82 12.66 1.50 -12.91
C GLY A 82 13.58 0.90 -11.86
N GLY A 83 13.11 -0.03 -11.02
CA GLY A 83 13.93 -0.62 -9.96
C GLY A 83 13.11 -0.95 -8.70
N TYR A 84 13.75 -0.79 -7.55
CA TYR A 84 13.09 -0.90 -6.25
C TYR A 84 13.14 0.42 -5.53
N TYR A 85 12.17 0.63 -4.66
CA TYR A 85 12.25 1.68 -3.67
C TYR A 85 11.89 1.13 -2.30
N THR A 86 12.41 1.80 -1.28
CA THR A 86 12.03 1.63 0.11
C THR A 86 11.56 2.97 0.67
N GLU A 87 10.45 2.97 1.39
CA GLU A 87 9.91 4.16 2.05
C GLU A 87 9.26 3.77 3.38
N ASN A 88 9.19 4.72 4.29
CA ASN A 88 8.42 4.59 5.52
C ASN A 88 7.05 5.25 5.34
N VAL A 89 6.02 4.64 5.91
CA VAL A 89 4.66 5.17 5.88
C VAL A 89 4.06 5.15 7.27
N ARG A 90 3.59 6.31 7.72
CA ARG A 90 2.70 6.40 8.87
C ARG A 90 1.26 6.31 8.39
N TYR A 91 0.43 5.54 9.11
CA TYR A 91 -0.98 5.39 8.77
C TYR A 91 -1.91 5.79 9.91
N GLN A 92 -3.07 6.35 9.56
CA GLN A 92 -4.12 6.71 10.52
C GLN A 92 -5.49 6.37 9.93
N PHE A 93 -6.27 5.54 10.63
CA PHE A 93 -7.66 5.31 10.26
C PHE A 93 -8.49 6.58 10.48
N LEU A 94 -9.32 6.92 9.50
CA LEU A 94 -10.17 8.11 9.50
C LEU A 94 -11.63 7.80 9.88
N THR A 95 -11.96 6.52 10.02
CA THR A 95 -13.30 6.03 10.33
C THR A 95 -13.22 4.93 11.39
N ASP A 96 -14.23 4.83 12.23
CA ASP A 96 -14.30 3.84 13.32
C ASP A 96 -14.36 2.40 12.78
N ASP A 97 -14.98 2.22 11.61
CA ASP A 97 -15.05 0.95 10.89
C ASP A 97 -13.72 0.56 10.20
N LYS A 98 -12.71 1.44 10.25
CA LYS A 98 -11.39 1.24 9.64
C LYS A 98 -11.45 0.89 8.16
N ASN A 99 -12.42 1.49 7.45
CA ASN A 99 -12.53 1.39 5.99
C ASN A 99 -11.88 2.57 5.26
N LYS A 100 -11.41 3.58 5.98
CA LYS A 100 -10.66 4.70 5.39
C LYS A 100 -9.37 4.98 6.17
N VAL A 101 -8.27 5.19 5.46
CA VAL A 101 -6.94 5.41 6.04
C VAL A 101 -6.21 6.53 5.31
N LYS A 102 -5.51 7.37 6.07
CA LYS A 102 -4.53 8.32 5.56
C LYS A 102 -3.15 7.67 5.60
N PHE A 103 -2.38 7.80 4.53
CA PHE A 103 -0.97 7.43 4.49
C PHE A 103 -0.08 8.67 4.35
N GLU A 104 0.94 8.76 5.20
CA GLU A 104 1.95 9.81 5.18
C GLU A 104 3.32 9.18 4.93
N TRP A 105 3.86 9.44 3.75
CA TRP A 105 5.07 8.80 3.22
C TRP A 105 6.31 9.65 3.49
N TYR A 106 7.42 9.02 3.88
CA TYR A 106 8.70 9.68 4.16
C TYR A 106 9.88 8.70 4.01
N ASP A 107 11.10 9.22 4.09
CA ASP A 107 12.34 8.43 3.96
C ASP A 107 12.45 7.62 2.65
N TYR A 108 12.03 8.19 1.52
CA TYR A 108 12.14 7.55 0.21
C TYR A 108 13.60 7.28 -0.18
N ARG A 109 13.89 6.05 -0.58
CA ARG A 109 15.19 5.58 -1.08
C ARG A 109 14.97 4.69 -2.30
N SER A 110 15.60 5.01 -3.43
CA SER A 110 15.58 4.16 -4.63
C SER A 110 16.88 3.39 -4.79
N GLU A 111 16.77 2.15 -5.29
CA GLU A 111 17.86 1.22 -5.61
C GLU A 111 17.85 0.85 -7.09
#